data_AF-A0A0S3TF72-F1
#
_entry.id   AF-A0A0S3TF72-F1
#
_cell.length_a   1.000
_cell.length_b   1.000
_cell.length_c   1.000
_cell.angle_alpha   90.00
_cell.angle_beta   90.00
_cell.angle_gamma   90.00
#
_symmetry.space_group_name_H-M   'P 1'
#
loop_
_entity.id
_entity.type
_entity.pdbx_description
1 polymer ?
#
loop_
_entity_poly.entity_id
_entity_poly.type
_entity_poly.pdbx_seq_one_letter_code
_entity_poly.pdbx_strand_id
1 'polypeptide(L)' 'GLWDEARSLRRTMMQKDIQKMPGCSWIVVGQNTNLFVAGDKSHPSCDEISLALKHLTALIKDNTFHDFLG' A
#
# COMPACT_ATOMS: atom_id res chain seq x y z
N GLY A 1 -1.89 -19.91 9.57
CA GLY A 1 -1.93 -18.74 10.46
C GLY A 1 -3.37 -18.34 10.72
N LEU A 2 -3.64 -17.64 11.82
CA LEU A 2 -4.99 -17.27 12.30
C LEU A 2 -5.57 -16.04 11.56
N TRP A 3 -5.56 -16.11 10.22
CA TRP A 3 -5.93 -14.98 9.36
C TRP A 3 -7.43 -14.68 9.36
N ASP A 4 -8.26 -15.70 9.54
CA ASP A 4 -9.72 -15.57 9.54
C ASP A 4 -10.23 -14.99 10.86
N GLU A 5 -9.65 -15.40 12.00
CA GLU A 5 -9.92 -14.81 13.31
C GLU A 5 -9.48 -13.34 13.33
N ALA A 6 -8.29 -13.04 12.80
CA ALA A 6 -7.79 -11.67 12.68
C ALA A 6 -8.68 -10.80 11.77
N ARG A 7 -9.27 -11.38 10.72
CA ARG A 7 -10.22 -10.70 9.83
C ARG A 7 -11.55 -10.42 10.53
N SER A 8 -12.08 -11.41 11.26
CA SER A 8 -13.31 -11.29 12.05
C SER A 8 -13.18 -10.18 13.11
N LEU A 9 -12.07 -10.19 13.87
CA LEU A 9 -11.78 -9.15 14.87
C LEU A 9 -11.72 -7.75 14.25
N ARG A 10 -11.01 -7.58 13.12
CA ARG A 10 -10.95 -6.30 12.41
C ARG A 10 -12.33 -5.81 11.96
N ARG A 11 -13.20 -6.70 11.50
CA ARG A 11 -14.59 -6.35 11.13
C ARG A 11 -15.39 -5.88 12.35
N THR A 12 -15.28 -6.56 13.49
CA THR A 12 -15.94 -6.13 14.74
C THR A 12 -15.44 -4.78 15.21
N MET A 13 -14.14 -4.50 15.10
CA MET A 13 -13.58 -3.18 15.43
C MET A 13 -14.17 -2.07 14.56
N MET A 14 -14.29 -2.29 13.25
CA MET A 14 -14.91 -1.34 12.33
C MET A 14 -16.38 -1.07 12.66
N GLN A 15 -17.16 -2.11 13.00
CA GLN A 15 -18.57 -1.96 13.40
C GLN A 15 -18.75 -1.18 14.71
N LYS A 16 -17.70 -1.10 15.54
CA LYS A 16 -17.68 -0.36 16.81
C LYS A 16 -17.02 1.01 16.67
N ASP A 17 -16.80 1.50 15.45
CA ASP A 17 -16.10 2.74 15.14
C ASP A 17 -14.70 2.85 15.77
N ILE A 18 -14.05 1.71 16.04
CA ILE A 18 -12.69 1.68 16.55
C ILE A 18 -11.74 1.87 15.37
N GLN A 19 -11.30 3.11 15.18
CA GLN A 19 -10.32 3.47 14.14
C GLN A 19 -8.90 3.38 14.67
N LYS A 20 -8.03 2.72 13.92
CA LYS A 20 -6.59 2.87 14.09
C LYS A 20 -6.16 4.17 13.42
N MET A 21 -5.20 4.86 14.01
CA MET A 21 -4.54 5.97 13.31
C MET A 21 -3.92 5.44 12.01
N PRO A 22 -4.08 6.16 10.89
CA PRO A 22 -3.46 5.76 9.63
C PRO A 22 -1.94 5.77 9.79
N GLY A 23 -1.28 4.79 9.18
CA GLY A 23 0.16 4.82 9.06
C GLY A 23 0.58 6.00 8.19
N CYS A 24 1.77 6.54 8.42
CA CYS A 24 2.39 7.52 7.54
C CYS A 24 3.81 7.08 7.19
N SER A 25 4.22 7.34 5.96
CA SER A 25 5.59 7.22 5.49
C SER A 25 5.96 8.46 4.70
N TRP A 26 7.25 8.68 4.49
CA TRP A 26 7.72 9.79 3.68
C TRP A 26 8.99 9.41 2.95
N ILE A 27 9.25 10.12 1.86
CA ILE A 27 10.53 10.07 1.15
C ILE A 27 11.04 11.48 0.93
N VAL A 28 12.36 11.60 0.79
CA VAL A 28 13.01 12.87 0.46
C VAL A 28 13.61 12.75 -0.93
N VAL A 29 13.25 13.69 -1.81
CA VAL A 29 13.78 13.80 -3.18
C VAL A 29 14.39 15.18 -3.32
N GLY A 30 15.72 15.24 -3.38
CA GLY A 30 16.45 16.51 -3.32
C GLY A 30 16.19 17.22 -1.99
N GLN A 31 15.62 18.43 -2.04
CA GLN A 31 15.24 19.20 -0.85
C GLN A 31 13.74 19.08 -0.50
N ASN A 32 12.99 18.26 -1.22
CA ASN A 32 11.55 18.13 -1.06
C ASN A 32 11.20 16.86 -0.28
N THR A 33 10.39 17.02 0.77
CA THR A 33 9.80 15.89 1.51
C THR A 33 8.41 15.59 0.99
N ASN A 34 8.18 14.34 0.58
CA ASN A 34 6.89 13.88 0.10
C ASN A 34 6.30 12.92 1.14
N LEU A 35 5.14 13.28 1.71
CA LEU A 35 4.44 12.50 2.73
C LEU A 35 3.37 11.61 2.08
N PHE A 36 3.25 10.39 2.58
CA PHE A 36 2.23 9.42 2.19
C PHE A 36 1.49 8.94 3.43
N VAL A 37 0.20 9.24 3.49
CA VAL A 37 -0.67 8.76 4.57
C VAL A 37 -1.45 7.55 4.05
N ALA A 38 -1.53 6.49 4.87
CA ALA A 38 -2.20 5.26 4.49
C ALA A 38 -3.68 5.52 4.18
N GLY A 39 -4.08 5.23 2.94
CA GLY A 39 -5.43 5.44 2.45
C GLY A 39 -5.72 6.86 1.94
N ASP A 40 -4.79 7.80 2.06
CA ASP A 40 -4.91 9.13 1.47
C ASP A 40 -4.71 9.09 -0.05
N LYS A 41 -5.48 9.91 -0.76
CA LYS A 41 -5.44 10.10 -2.22
C LYS A 41 -5.45 11.58 -2.61
N SER A 42 -5.25 12.48 -1.65
CA SER A 42 -5.29 13.92 -1.87
C SER A 42 -4.04 14.46 -2.58
N HIS A 43 -2.97 13.67 -2.66
CA HIS A 43 -1.76 14.08 -3.36
C HIS A 43 -2.03 14.36 -4.86
N PRO A 44 -1.63 15.52 -5.42
CA PRO A 44 -1.92 15.88 -6.80
C PRO A 44 -1.48 14.84 -7.83
N SER A 45 -0.36 14.17 -7.58
CA SER A 45 0.18 13.08 -8.43
C SER A 45 -0.27 11.67 -8.02
N CYS A 46 -1.33 11.51 -7.21
CA CYS A 46 -1.76 10.20 -6.70
C CYS A 46 -2.02 9.19 -7.84
N ASP A 47 -2.64 9.62 -8.94
CA ASP A 47 -2.94 8.75 -10.08
C ASP A 47 -1.67 8.29 -10.81
N GLU A 48 -0.71 9.19 -11.03
CA GLU A 48 0.58 8.88 -11.66
C GLU A 48 1.38 7.89 -10.81
N ILE A 49 1.44 8.12 -9.49
CA ILE A 49 2.11 7.24 -8.53
C ILE A 49 1.43 5.86 -8.55
N SER A 50 0.09 5.81 -8.55
CA SER A 50 -0.63 4.54 -8.63
C SER A 50 -0.36 3.78 -9.93
N LEU A 51 -0.27 4.49 -11.07
CA LEU A 51 0.03 3.88 -12.36
C LEU A 51 1.45 3.31 -12.38
N ALA A 52 2.44 4.07 -11.89
CA ALA A 52 3.82 3.63 -11.78
C ALA A 52 3.93 2.37 -10.90
N LEU A 53 3.27 2.35 -9.74
CA LEU A 53 3.24 1.20 -8.84
C LEU A 53 2.63 -0.05 -9.49
N LYS A 54 1.53 0.11 -10.25
CA LYS A 54 0.91 -0.99 -11.00
C LYS A 54 1.87 -1.56 -12.05
N HIS A 55 2.53 -0.70 -12.80
CA HIS A 55 3.50 -1.11 -13.81
C HIS A 55 4.70 -1.85 -13.18
N LEU A 56 5.30 -1.31 -12.12
CA LEU A 56 6.39 -1.96 -11.39
C LEU A 56 5.95 -3.31 -10.81
N THR A 57 4.74 -3.40 -10.27
CA THR A 57 4.21 -4.66 -9.73
C THR A 57 4.03 -5.71 -10.83
N ALA A 58 3.59 -5.31 -12.03
CA ALA A 58 3.51 -6.21 -13.17
C ALA A 58 4.89 -6.71 -13.59
N LEU A 59 5.87 -5.80 -13.73
CA LEU A 59 7.26 -6.16 -14.07
C LEU A 59 7.87 -7.12 -13.05
N ILE A 60 7.68 -6.88 -11.76
CA ILE A 60 8.20 -7.77 -10.71
C ILE A 60 7.57 -9.17 -10.84
N LYS A 61 6.26 -9.25 -11.10
CA LYS A 61 5.60 -10.54 -11.31
C LYS A 61 6.12 -11.24 -12.56
N ASP A 62 6.26 -10.53 -13.67
CA ASP A 62 6.75 -11.10 -14.93
C ASP A 62 8.21 -11.58 -14.82
N ASN A 63 9.07 -10.85 -14.13
CA ASN A 63 10.44 -11.30 -13.84
C ASN A 63 10.49 -12.53 -12.93
N THR A 64 9.58 -12.62 -11.94
CA THR A 64 9.48 -13.83 -11.12
C THR A 64 8.97 -15.05 -11.90
N PHE A 65 8.42 -14.91 -13.11
CA PHE A 65 8.13 -16.06 -13.98
C PHE A 65 9.36 -16.53 -14.77
N HIS A 66 10.34 -15.66 -15.03
CA HIS A 66 11.57 -16.04 -15.74
C HIS A 66 12.57 -16.76 -14.83
N ASP A 67 12.68 -16.37 -13.56
CA ASP A 67 13.61 -16.99 -12.60
C ASP A 67 13.20 -18.40 -12.13
N PHE A 68 11.99 -18.86 -12.46
CA PHE A 68 11.46 -20.19 -12.09
C PHE A 68 11.41 -21.20 -13.24
N LEU A 69 11.84 -20.81 -14.45
CA LEU A 69 11.94 -21.70 -15.62
C LEU A 69 13.39 -21.84 -16.15
N GLY A 70 14.38 -21.43 -15.36
CA GLY A 70 15.80 -21.69 -15.59
C GLY A 70 16.32 -22.85 -14.77
#